data_AF-A0A7S3J7U1-F1
#
_entry.id   AF-A0A7S3J7U1-F1
#
_cell.length_a   1.000
_cell.length_b   1.000
_cell.length_c   1.000
_cell.angle_alpha   90.00
_cell.angle_beta   90.00
_cell.angle_gamma   90.00
#
_symmetry.space_group_name_H-M   'P 1'
#
loop_
_entity.id
_entity.type
_entity.pdbx_description
1 polymer ?
#
loop_
_entity_poly.entity_id
_entity_poly.type
_entity_poly.pdbx_seq_one_letter_code
_entity_poly.pdbx_strand_id
1 'polypeptide(L)'
;MSSIEGSSTVSEFNVESSGFDFIEIFMECLLYKSQKSLIHLKKLATRFLTIIKNTLSDEQSQAKACEVVSNVWCNNEQKEISIFDQLLNLGIISPLTMIKYIFERIRVIDHTKNMYAKEWKILHKLVSKQLIKFHESGRDNSGNQLFSQNDEMEDADLLHKDETLHEQNEKLILTTIFESFDVCIQNLQESSSQPVEGQGNQEDKSAAIPLEKRIENITNRRKALLRRLSQIPLIKSFVS
;
A
#
# COMPACT_ATOMS: atom_id res chain seq x y z
N MET A 1 -11.37 -38.04 39.81
CA MET A 1 -11.50 -36.74 39.13
C MET A 1 -10.35 -35.87 39.58
N SER A 2 -9.34 -35.70 38.73
CA SER A 2 -8.29 -34.69 38.90
C SER A 2 -7.96 -34.17 37.51
N SER A 3 -8.55 -33.03 37.17
CA SER A 3 -8.38 -32.35 35.90
C SER A 3 -6.97 -31.79 35.81
N ILE A 4 -6.30 -32.09 34.70
CA ILE A 4 -5.03 -31.51 34.29
C ILE A 4 -5.39 -30.21 33.56
N GLU A 5 -5.35 -29.09 34.26
CA GLU A 5 -5.23 -27.76 33.66
C GLU A 5 -3.79 -27.32 33.77
N GLY A 6 -3.18 -27.05 32.62
CA GLY A 6 -1.77 -26.69 32.52
C GLY A 6 -1.45 -26.13 31.15
N SER A 7 -2.10 -25.00 30.85
CA SER A 7 -1.69 -23.95 29.92
C SER A 7 -0.41 -24.25 29.11
N SER A 8 -0.57 -24.66 27.85
CA SER A 8 0.50 -24.53 26.86
C SER A 8 0.68 -23.04 26.59
N THR A 9 1.58 -22.42 27.35
CA THR A 9 2.21 -21.17 26.95
C THR A 9 2.86 -21.42 25.60
N VAL A 10 2.34 -20.75 24.57
CA VAL A 10 3.02 -20.63 23.28
C VAL A 10 4.34 -19.94 23.58
N SER A 11 5.38 -20.75 23.65
CA SER A 11 6.76 -20.36 23.84
C SER A 11 7.09 -19.19 22.91
N GLU A 12 7.55 -18.09 23.51
CA GLU A 12 8.17 -16.97 22.84
C GLU A 12 9.13 -17.49 21.76
N PHE A 13 8.80 -17.22 20.51
CA PHE A 13 9.71 -17.40 19.39
C PHE A 13 10.80 -16.34 19.49
N ASN A 14 11.73 -16.53 20.42
CA ASN A 14 12.93 -15.71 20.52
C ASN A 14 13.95 -16.27 19.51
N VAL A 15 13.73 -15.93 18.23
CA VAL A 15 14.66 -16.26 17.15
C VAL A 15 15.74 -15.20 17.12
N GLU A 16 16.78 -15.41 17.93
CA GLU A 16 18.07 -14.72 17.81
C GLU A 16 18.82 -15.25 16.59
N SER A 17 18.32 -14.96 15.39
CA SER A 17 19.10 -15.01 14.15
C SER A 17 18.84 -13.69 13.44
N SER A 18 19.89 -12.92 13.14
CA SER A 18 19.89 -11.71 12.29
C SER A 18 18.53 -11.40 11.67
N GLY A 19 17.68 -10.65 12.39
CA GLY A 19 16.22 -10.62 12.23
C GLY A 19 15.66 -10.20 10.86
N PHE A 20 16.52 -9.91 9.88
CA PHE A 20 16.16 -9.56 8.52
C PHE A 20 15.76 -10.75 7.62
N ASP A 21 16.13 -11.99 7.96
CA ASP A 21 15.90 -13.15 7.07
C ASP A 21 14.57 -13.91 7.31
N PHE A 22 13.95 -13.78 8.49
CA PHE A 22 12.73 -14.55 8.77
C PHE A 22 11.53 -14.12 7.91
N ILE A 23 11.31 -12.81 7.75
CA ILE A 23 10.22 -12.27 6.93
C ILE A 23 10.37 -12.75 5.49
N GLU A 24 11.59 -12.70 4.96
CA GLU A 24 11.92 -13.12 3.61
C GLU A 24 11.61 -14.59 3.40
N ILE A 25 12.19 -15.47 4.22
CA ILE A 25 11.95 -16.92 4.14
C ILE A 25 10.46 -17.24 4.30
N PHE A 26 9.79 -16.62 5.28
CA PHE A 26 8.38 -16.87 5.57
C PHE A 26 7.48 -16.46 4.40
N MET A 27 7.68 -15.25 3.87
CA MET A 27 6.90 -14.74 2.73
C MET A 27 7.19 -15.55 1.47
N GLU A 28 8.44 -15.90 1.18
CA GLU A 28 8.79 -16.76 0.05
C GLU A 28 8.12 -18.14 0.16
N CYS A 29 8.15 -18.76 1.35
CA CYS A 29 7.48 -20.03 1.62
C CYS A 29 5.96 -19.92 1.39
N LEU A 30 5.34 -18.87 1.92
CA LEU A 30 3.91 -18.62 1.76
C LEU A 30 3.53 -18.46 0.28
N LEU A 31 4.29 -17.65 -0.47
CA LEU A 31 4.08 -17.41 -1.89
C LEU A 31 4.31 -18.67 -2.73
N TYR A 32 5.36 -19.43 -2.42
CA TYR A 32 5.67 -20.68 -3.12
C TYR A 32 4.61 -21.75 -2.87
N LYS A 33 4.17 -21.95 -1.62
CA LYS A 33 3.10 -22.90 -1.30
C LYS A 33 1.75 -22.50 -1.90
N SER A 34 1.52 -21.22 -2.14
CA SER A 34 0.29 -20.70 -2.74
C SER A 34 0.37 -20.46 -4.25
N GLN A 35 1.49 -20.76 -4.90
CA GLN A 35 1.75 -20.40 -6.29
C GLN A 35 0.69 -20.89 -7.29
N LYS A 36 -0.05 -21.95 -6.96
CA LYS A 36 -1.08 -22.56 -7.80
C LYS A 36 -2.20 -21.59 -8.17
N SER A 37 -2.71 -20.79 -7.23
CA SER A 37 -3.70 -19.75 -7.53
C SER A 37 -3.87 -18.75 -6.38
N LEU A 38 -4.43 -17.58 -6.69
CA LEU A 38 -4.74 -16.54 -5.70
C LEU A 38 -5.69 -17.02 -4.59
N ILE A 39 -6.56 -17.98 -4.89
CA ILE A 39 -7.46 -18.59 -3.90
C ILE A 39 -6.65 -19.39 -2.86
N HIS A 40 -5.59 -20.10 -3.28
CA HIS A 40 -4.70 -20.79 -2.35
C HIS A 40 -3.95 -19.80 -1.47
N LEU A 41 -3.48 -18.68 -2.06
CA LEU A 41 -2.84 -17.61 -1.29
C LEU A 41 -3.79 -17.06 -0.24
N LYS A 42 -5.00 -16.66 -0.63
CA LYS A 42 -6.00 -16.15 0.30
C LYS A 42 -6.27 -17.14 1.43
N LYS A 43 -6.51 -18.42 1.11
CA LYS A 43 -6.76 -19.47 2.13
C LYS A 43 -5.59 -19.63 3.11
N LEU A 44 -4.36 -19.71 2.60
CA LEU A 44 -3.17 -19.87 3.44
C LEU A 44 -2.92 -18.61 4.28
N ALA A 45 -3.01 -17.43 3.68
CA ALA A 45 -2.82 -16.16 4.37
C ALA A 45 -3.87 -15.94 5.44
N THR A 46 -5.14 -16.27 5.20
CA THR A 46 -6.19 -16.21 6.24
C THR A 46 -5.92 -17.21 7.36
N ARG A 47 -5.49 -18.44 7.04
CA ARG A 47 -5.17 -19.46 8.05
C ARG A 47 -4.03 -19.03 8.98
N PHE A 48 -3.02 -18.34 8.45
CA PHE A 48 -1.86 -17.88 9.20
C PHE A 48 -1.92 -16.38 9.54
N LEU A 49 -3.09 -15.75 9.45
CA LEU A 49 -3.22 -14.29 9.51
C LEU A 49 -2.65 -13.70 10.79
N THR A 50 -2.87 -14.34 11.93
CA THR A 50 -2.33 -13.88 13.23
C THR A 50 -0.80 -13.89 13.22
N ILE A 51 -0.17 -14.96 12.74
CA ILE A 51 1.29 -15.07 12.65
C ILE A 51 1.83 -14.03 11.67
N ILE A 52 1.17 -13.88 10.52
CA ILE A 52 1.54 -12.89 9.50
C ILE A 52 1.49 -11.48 10.08
N LYS A 53 0.40 -11.10 10.77
CA LYS A 53 0.23 -9.76 11.34
C LYS A 53 1.22 -9.48 12.48
N ASN A 54 1.56 -10.48 13.29
CA ASN A 54 2.59 -10.32 14.32
C ASN A 54 3.97 -10.13 13.70
N THR A 55 4.25 -10.88 12.62
CA THR A 55 5.51 -10.81 11.87
C THR A 55 5.66 -9.50 11.09
N LEU A 56 4.55 -8.96 10.58
CA LEU A 56 4.47 -7.74 9.77
C LEU A 56 3.80 -6.59 10.54
N SER A 57 4.19 -6.44 11.81
CA SER A 57 3.54 -5.53 12.75
C SER A 57 3.88 -4.06 12.53
N ASP A 58 5.00 -3.78 11.86
CA ASP A 58 5.49 -2.43 11.60
C ASP A 58 5.64 -2.14 10.09
N GLU A 59 5.90 -0.88 9.76
CA GLU A 59 6.01 -0.43 8.37
C GLU A 59 7.22 -1.03 7.65
N GLN A 60 8.36 -1.22 8.32
CA GLN A 60 9.58 -1.73 7.71
C GLN A 60 9.43 -3.21 7.37
N SER A 61 8.87 -4.00 8.28
CA SER A 61 8.58 -5.42 8.02
C SER A 61 7.60 -5.59 6.87
N GLN A 62 6.55 -4.78 6.80
CA GLN A 62 5.62 -4.77 5.66
C GLN A 62 6.29 -4.35 4.35
N ALA A 63 7.18 -3.34 4.36
CA ALA A 63 7.93 -2.91 3.19
C ALA A 63 8.86 -4.04 2.68
N LYS A 64 9.56 -4.74 3.58
CA LYS A 64 10.36 -5.91 3.25
C LYS A 64 9.50 -7.03 2.64
N ALA A 65 8.30 -7.28 3.17
CA ALA A 65 7.37 -8.23 2.55
C ALA A 65 6.95 -7.80 1.13
N CYS A 66 6.81 -6.50 0.87
CA CYS A 66 6.55 -5.99 -0.48
C CYS A 66 7.71 -6.28 -1.44
N GLU A 67 8.95 -6.06 -1.01
CA GLU A 67 10.15 -6.38 -1.80
C GLU A 67 10.18 -7.86 -2.16
N VAL A 68 9.92 -8.74 -1.20
CA VAL A 68 9.89 -10.20 -1.41
C VAL A 68 8.84 -10.58 -2.46
N VAL A 69 7.62 -10.03 -2.37
CA VAL A 69 6.57 -10.26 -3.38
C VAL A 69 7.03 -9.83 -4.77
N SER A 70 7.64 -8.64 -4.87
CA SER A 70 8.15 -8.13 -6.15
C SER A 70 9.30 -8.95 -6.71
N ASN A 71 10.19 -9.48 -5.86
CA ASN A 71 11.31 -10.32 -6.28
C ASN A 71 10.82 -11.67 -6.79
N VAL A 72 9.91 -12.33 -6.05
CA VAL A 72 9.35 -13.64 -6.42
C VAL A 72 8.53 -13.57 -7.72
N TRP A 73 7.80 -12.48 -7.94
CA TRP A 73 6.90 -12.32 -9.09
C TRP A 73 7.37 -11.27 -10.11
N CYS A 74 8.67 -10.96 -10.14
CA CYS A 74 9.25 -9.95 -11.03
C CYS A 74 8.93 -10.19 -12.52
N ASN A 75 8.81 -11.46 -12.92
CA ASN A 75 8.51 -11.89 -14.29
C ASN A 75 7.01 -11.99 -14.61
N ASN A 76 6.12 -11.73 -13.63
CA ASN A 76 4.68 -11.84 -13.82
C ASN A 76 3.95 -10.68 -13.12
N GLU A 77 3.95 -9.51 -13.78
CA GLU A 77 3.36 -8.28 -13.26
C GLU A 77 1.89 -8.45 -12.86
N GLN A 78 1.10 -9.19 -13.64
CA GLN A 78 -0.33 -9.36 -13.35
C GLN A 78 -0.53 -10.12 -12.04
N LYS A 79 0.28 -11.16 -11.81
CA LYS A 79 0.24 -11.94 -10.58
C LYS A 79 0.76 -11.14 -9.39
N GLU A 80 1.84 -10.39 -9.57
CA GLU A 80 2.36 -9.45 -8.56
C GLU A 80 1.26 -8.45 -8.12
N ILE A 81 0.62 -7.77 -9.07
CA ILE A 81 -0.49 -6.83 -8.81
C ILE A 81 -1.63 -7.53 -8.05
N SER A 82 -2.01 -8.73 -8.47
CA SER A 82 -3.09 -9.49 -7.82
C SER A 82 -2.73 -9.96 -6.41
N ILE A 83 -1.45 -10.25 -6.14
CA ILE A 83 -0.99 -10.63 -4.80
C ILE A 83 -1.03 -9.42 -3.88
N PHE A 84 -0.52 -8.27 -4.31
CA PHE A 84 -0.63 -7.03 -3.55
C PHE A 84 -2.09 -6.67 -3.24
N ASP A 85 -2.97 -6.87 -4.22
CA ASP A 85 -4.41 -6.68 -4.01
C ASP A 85 -4.95 -7.53 -2.85
N GLN A 86 -4.56 -8.81 -2.77
CA GLN A 86 -4.97 -9.71 -1.70
C GLN A 86 -4.37 -9.32 -0.35
N LEU A 87 -3.08 -8.97 -0.30
CA LEU A 87 -2.42 -8.58 0.94
C LEU A 87 -3.02 -7.29 1.53
N LEU A 88 -3.38 -6.33 0.67
CA LEU A 88 -4.13 -5.13 1.07
C LEU A 88 -5.54 -5.47 1.57
N ASN A 89 -6.27 -6.36 0.88
CA ASN A 89 -7.62 -6.76 1.29
C ASN A 89 -7.65 -7.49 2.63
N LEU A 90 -6.60 -8.28 2.93
CA LEU A 90 -6.46 -8.99 4.20
C LEU A 90 -5.93 -8.08 5.32
N GLY A 91 -5.58 -6.82 5.02
CA GLY A 91 -4.95 -5.90 5.96
C GLY A 91 -3.60 -6.42 6.46
N ILE A 92 -2.90 -7.20 5.63
CA ILE A 92 -1.54 -7.68 5.90
C ILE A 92 -0.53 -6.58 5.63
N ILE A 93 -0.74 -5.82 4.55
CA ILE A 93 0.02 -4.62 4.24
C ILE A 93 -0.90 -3.42 4.38
N SER A 94 -0.44 -2.38 5.07
CA SER A 94 -1.20 -1.14 5.20
C SER A 94 -1.20 -0.37 3.86
N PRO A 95 -2.27 0.38 3.54
CA PRO A 95 -2.27 1.23 2.36
C PRO A 95 -1.12 2.25 2.35
N LEU A 96 -0.75 2.80 3.51
CA LEU A 96 0.32 3.78 3.67
C LEU A 96 1.69 3.17 3.30
N THR A 97 1.99 1.99 3.84
CA THR A 97 3.22 1.25 3.50
C THR A 97 3.30 1.00 2.01
N MET A 98 2.20 0.57 1.38
CA MET A 98 2.14 0.30 -0.05
C MET A 98 2.41 1.54 -0.89
N ILE A 99 1.88 2.70 -0.49
CA ILE A 99 2.13 3.98 -1.18
C ILE A 99 3.61 4.31 -1.13
N LYS A 100 4.21 4.30 0.07
CA LYS A 100 5.63 4.59 0.25
C LYS A 100 6.52 3.64 -0.56
N TYR A 101 6.21 2.34 -0.51
CA TYR A 101 6.90 1.31 -1.30
C TYR A 101 6.84 1.59 -2.81
N ILE A 102 5.66 1.93 -3.33
CA ILE A 102 5.46 2.25 -4.75
C ILE A 102 6.31 3.46 -5.16
N PHE A 103 6.30 4.54 -4.37
CA PHE A 103 7.05 5.75 -4.71
C PHE A 103 8.56 5.56 -4.59
N GLU A 104 9.03 4.76 -3.63
CA GLU A 104 10.44 4.37 -3.54
C GLU A 104 10.86 3.58 -4.78
N ARG A 105 10.03 2.64 -5.25
CA ARG A 105 10.30 1.93 -6.49
C ARG A 105 10.27 2.81 -7.73
N ILE A 106 9.36 3.77 -7.80
CA ILE A 106 9.33 4.76 -8.90
C ILE A 106 10.63 5.59 -8.93
N ARG A 107 11.23 5.85 -7.76
CA ARG A 107 12.51 6.56 -7.64
C ARG A 107 13.70 5.72 -8.13
N VAL A 108 13.75 4.44 -7.78
CA VAL A 108 14.92 3.57 -8.02
C VAL A 108 14.94 2.94 -9.42
N ILE A 109 13.78 2.65 -10.01
CA ILE A 109 13.72 1.93 -11.30
C ILE A 109 14.30 2.77 -12.44
N ASP A 110 15.28 2.20 -13.14
CA ASP A 110 15.95 2.82 -14.28
C ASP A 110 14.96 3.08 -15.43
N HIS A 111 14.94 4.34 -15.89
CA HIS A 111 13.75 4.99 -16.43
C HIS A 111 13.54 4.73 -17.94
N THR A 112 13.40 3.45 -18.28
CA THR A 112 12.99 3.01 -19.62
C THR A 112 11.47 3.17 -19.81
N LYS A 113 11.02 3.27 -21.07
CA LYS A 113 9.70 3.80 -21.47
C LYS A 113 8.44 3.18 -20.84
N ASN A 114 8.51 2.02 -20.20
CA ASN A 114 7.31 1.30 -19.72
C ASN A 114 7.40 0.73 -18.30
N MET A 115 8.49 0.96 -17.57
CA MET A 115 8.76 0.15 -16.37
C MET A 115 7.91 0.52 -15.14
N TYR A 116 7.27 1.69 -15.10
CA TYR A 116 6.37 2.09 -14.00
C TYR A 116 4.93 1.61 -14.15
N ALA A 117 4.59 0.98 -15.28
CA ALA A 117 3.20 0.70 -15.61
C ALA A 117 2.51 -0.16 -14.53
N LYS A 118 3.26 -1.04 -13.87
CA LYS A 118 2.75 -1.90 -12.80
C LYS A 118 2.54 -1.15 -11.48
N GLU A 119 3.51 -0.35 -11.04
CA GLU A 119 3.44 0.45 -9.80
C GLU A 119 2.22 1.37 -9.85
N TRP A 120 2.00 2.01 -11.01
CA TRP A 120 0.84 2.86 -11.22
C TRP A 120 -0.49 2.10 -11.22
N LYS A 121 -0.53 0.86 -11.73
CA LYS A 121 -1.73 0.01 -11.66
C LYS A 121 -2.05 -0.37 -10.23
N ILE A 122 -1.03 -0.67 -9.41
CA ILE A 122 -1.21 -0.98 -7.98
C ILE A 122 -1.74 0.26 -7.27
N LEU A 123 -1.11 1.42 -7.47
CA LEU A 123 -1.56 2.68 -6.85
C LEU A 123 -2.98 3.04 -7.27
N HIS A 124 -3.31 2.92 -8.56
CA HIS A 124 -4.65 3.23 -9.06
C HIS A 124 -5.71 2.34 -8.43
N LYS A 125 -5.46 1.03 -8.32
CA LYS A 125 -6.35 0.10 -7.62
C LYS A 125 -6.50 0.44 -6.15
N LEU A 126 -5.40 0.75 -5.46
CA LEU A 126 -5.41 1.13 -4.05
C LEU A 126 -6.27 2.38 -3.85
N VAL A 127 -6.04 3.44 -4.64
CA VAL A 127 -6.83 4.67 -4.55
C VAL A 127 -8.30 4.39 -4.85
N SER A 128 -8.62 3.68 -5.94
CA SER A 128 -10.00 3.35 -6.27
C SER A 128 -10.73 2.62 -5.13
N LYS A 129 -10.04 1.73 -4.41
CA LYS A 129 -10.63 1.06 -3.22
C LYS A 129 -10.89 2.02 -2.07
N GLN A 130 -9.96 2.92 -1.76
CA GLN A 130 -10.17 3.90 -0.69
C GLN A 130 -11.30 4.88 -1.05
N LEU A 131 -11.44 5.24 -2.33
CA LEU A 131 -12.53 6.10 -2.77
C LEU A 131 -13.91 5.43 -2.69
N ILE A 132 -13.98 4.12 -2.93
CA ILE A 132 -15.22 3.37 -2.76
C ILE A 132 -15.61 3.35 -1.27
N LYS A 133 -14.66 3.07 -0.37
CA LYS A 133 -14.90 3.09 1.08
C LYS A 133 -15.39 4.46 1.55
N PHE A 134 -14.70 5.51 1.14
CA PHE A 134 -15.10 6.90 1.43
C PHE A 134 -16.52 7.24 0.92
N HIS A 135 -16.89 6.72 -0.25
CA HIS A 135 -18.25 6.91 -0.79
C HIS A 135 -19.30 6.12 0.01
N GLU A 136 -18.99 4.89 0.42
CA GLU A 136 -19.89 4.04 1.20
C GLU A 136 -20.13 4.67 2.59
N SER A 137 -19.07 5.08 3.29
CA SER A 137 -19.18 5.77 4.59
C SER A 137 -19.98 7.08 4.51
N GLY A 138 -19.90 7.82 3.41
CA GLY A 138 -20.69 9.04 3.23
C GLY A 138 -22.19 8.81 2.95
N ARG A 139 -22.57 7.67 2.36
CA ARG A 139 -23.97 7.35 2.04
C ARG A 139 -24.75 6.88 3.25
N ASP A 140 -24.14 6.10 4.12
CA ASP A 140 -24.82 5.56 5.31
C ASP A 140 -25.25 6.69 6.26
N ASN A 141 -24.49 7.79 6.29
CA ASN A 141 -24.84 9.02 7.02
C ASN A 141 -26.07 9.77 6.47
N SER A 142 -26.44 9.54 5.21
CA SER A 142 -27.60 10.20 4.58
C SER A 142 -28.90 9.40 4.77
N GLY A 143 -28.80 8.09 5.04
CA GLY A 143 -29.94 7.18 5.19
C GLY A 143 -30.47 7.04 6.62
N ASN A 144 -29.60 7.22 7.63
CA ASN A 144 -29.97 6.99 9.04
C ASN A 144 -30.58 8.19 9.77
N GLN A 145 -30.70 9.37 9.14
CA GLN A 145 -31.35 10.54 9.78
C GLN A 145 -32.89 10.44 9.90
N LEU A 146 -33.53 9.37 9.42
CA LEU A 146 -34.99 9.20 9.46
C LEU A 146 -35.51 8.19 10.50
N PHE A 147 -34.64 7.44 11.18
CA PHE A 147 -35.06 6.44 12.17
C PHE A 147 -34.05 6.33 13.30
N SER A 148 -34.11 7.23 14.29
CA SER A 148 -33.71 6.97 15.69
C SER A 148 -33.99 8.21 16.54
N GLN A 149 -35.26 8.42 16.87
CA GLN A 149 -35.59 9.06 18.13
C GLN A 149 -36.09 7.96 19.05
N ASN A 150 -35.33 7.74 20.12
CA ASN A 150 -35.63 6.98 21.35
C ASN A 150 -34.69 5.78 21.58
N ASP A 151 -33.96 5.89 22.69
CA ASP A 151 -33.20 4.86 23.42
C ASP A 151 -31.91 4.32 22.79
N GLU A 152 -30.80 5.07 22.85
CA GLU A 152 -29.41 4.55 22.83
C GLU A 152 -28.39 5.72 22.95
N MET A 153 -28.04 6.14 24.17
CA MET A 153 -27.09 7.25 24.39
C MET A 153 -25.64 6.77 24.62
N GLU A 154 -25.42 5.47 24.82
CA GLU A 154 -24.10 4.89 25.12
C GLU A 154 -23.45 4.22 23.89
N ASP A 155 -24.25 3.65 22.98
CA ASP A 155 -23.75 3.05 21.73
C ASP A 155 -23.46 4.09 20.62
N ALA A 156 -24.12 5.24 20.66
CA ALA A 156 -23.91 6.34 19.70
C ALA A 156 -22.49 6.94 19.79
N ASP A 157 -21.90 7.01 20.99
CA ASP A 157 -20.55 7.59 21.20
C ASP A 157 -19.44 6.67 20.69
N LEU A 158 -19.60 5.35 20.76
CA LEU A 158 -18.64 4.37 20.22
C LEU A 158 -18.68 4.33 18.69
N LEU A 159 -19.88 4.37 18.10
CA LEU A 159 -20.08 4.45 16.65
C LEU A 159 -19.47 5.72 16.05
N HIS A 160 -19.70 6.89 16.68
CA HIS A 160 -19.11 8.15 16.20
C HIS A 160 -17.58 8.18 16.29
N LYS A 161 -17.00 7.50 17.28
CA LYS A 161 -15.53 7.45 17.45
C LYS A 161 -14.85 6.57 16.40
N ASP A 162 -15.49 5.49 15.98
CA ASP A 162 -14.96 4.60 14.95
C ASP A 162 -15.09 5.22 13.54
N GLU A 163 -16.18 5.96 13.29
CA GLU A 163 -16.40 6.72 12.06
C GLU A 163 -15.39 7.86 11.88
N THR A 164 -15.15 8.64 12.94
CA THR A 164 -14.17 9.73 12.91
C THR A 164 -12.75 9.22 12.70
N LEU A 165 -12.41 8.05 13.25
CA LEU A 165 -11.12 7.40 13.01
C LEU A 165 -10.99 6.90 11.56
N HIS A 166 -12.07 6.38 10.97
CA HIS A 166 -12.09 5.94 9.58
C HIS A 166 -11.83 7.11 8.62
N GLU A 167 -12.57 8.21 8.80
CA GLU A 167 -12.43 9.41 7.97
C GLU A 167 -11.02 10.02 8.10
N GLN A 168 -10.43 10.02 9.30
CA GLN A 168 -9.05 10.46 9.53
C GLN A 168 -8.03 9.58 8.81
N ASN A 169 -8.20 8.26 8.83
CA ASN A 169 -7.31 7.33 8.15
C ASN A 169 -7.36 7.50 6.62
N GLU A 170 -8.55 7.72 6.05
CA GLU A 170 -8.71 7.95 4.62
C GLU A 170 -8.09 9.29 4.18
N LYS A 171 -8.27 10.34 4.99
CA LYS A 171 -7.60 11.64 4.80
C LYS A 171 -6.08 11.47 4.83
N LEU A 172 -5.55 10.75 5.82
CA LEU A 172 -4.12 10.49 5.95
C LEU A 172 -3.56 9.78 4.72
N ILE A 173 -4.28 8.79 4.18
CA ILE A 173 -3.88 8.08 2.96
C ILE A 173 -3.81 9.01 1.75
N LEU A 174 -4.83 9.85 1.53
CA LEU A 174 -4.84 10.79 0.41
C LEU A 174 -3.72 11.84 0.54
N THR A 175 -3.54 12.42 1.72
CA THR A 175 -2.44 13.35 2.01
C THR A 175 -1.09 12.71 1.73
N THR A 176 -0.87 11.49 2.24
CA THR A 176 0.39 10.75 2.04
C THR A 176 0.67 10.51 0.55
N ILE A 177 -0.36 10.21 -0.26
CA ILE A 177 -0.20 10.07 -1.71
C ILE A 177 0.32 11.37 -2.33
N PHE A 178 -0.29 12.51 -2.00
CA PHE A 178 0.11 13.80 -2.56
C PHE A 178 1.50 14.24 -2.11
N GLU A 179 1.81 14.08 -0.84
CA GLU A 179 3.16 14.34 -0.31
C GLU A 179 4.20 13.45 -1.01
N SER A 180 3.89 12.17 -1.22
CA SER A 180 4.79 11.25 -1.94
C SER A 180 4.99 11.65 -3.41
N PHE A 181 3.95 12.17 -4.08
CA PHE A 181 4.09 12.76 -5.40
C PHE A 181 5.02 13.97 -5.40
N ASP A 182 4.87 14.86 -4.44
CA ASP A 182 5.64 16.11 -4.36
C ASP A 182 7.11 15.84 -4.06
N VAL A 183 7.40 14.94 -3.11
CA VAL A 183 8.75 14.45 -2.83
C VAL A 183 9.38 13.80 -4.07
N CYS A 184 8.61 12.98 -4.80
CA CYS A 184 9.10 12.33 -6.02
C CYS A 184 9.45 13.36 -7.11
N ILE A 185 8.62 14.38 -7.31
CA ILE A 185 8.87 15.46 -8.27
C ILE A 185 10.09 16.29 -7.86
N GLN A 186 10.18 16.68 -6.58
CA GLN A 186 11.28 17.48 -6.05
C GLN A 186 12.62 16.75 -6.21
N ASN A 187 12.69 15.46 -5.84
CA ASN A 187 13.90 14.65 -5.99
C ASN A 187 14.36 14.56 -7.45
N LEU A 188 13.43 14.49 -8.40
CA LEU A 188 13.76 14.48 -9.84
C LEU A 188 14.27 15.84 -10.33
N GLN A 189 13.80 16.96 -9.76
CA GLN A 189 14.29 18.31 -10.06
C GLN A 189 15.66 18.58 -9.42
N GLU A 190 15.92 18.07 -8.21
CA GLU A 190 17.23 18.17 -7.57
C GLU A 190 18.27 17.36 -8.36
N SER A 191 17.89 16.18 -8.86
CA SER A 191 18.72 15.36 -9.74
C SER A 191 19.02 16.04 -11.09
N SER A 192 18.18 16.97 -11.56
CA SER A 192 18.46 17.76 -12.79
C SER A 192 19.45 18.90 -12.56
N SER A 193 19.64 19.30 -11.30
CA SER A 193 20.37 20.51 -10.94
C SER A 193 21.82 20.22 -10.52
N GLN A 194 22.20 18.95 -10.35
CA GLN A 194 23.59 18.59 -10.06
C GLN A 194 24.44 18.66 -11.34
N PRO A 195 25.55 19.43 -11.35
CA PRO A 195 26.45 19.49 -12.49
C PRO A 195 27.08 18.12 -12.72
N VAL A 196 27.02 17.64 -13.96
CA VAL A 196 27.66 16.40 -14.38
C VAL A 196 29.17 16.62 -14.42
N GLU A 197 29.82 16.59 -13.25
CA GLU A 197 31.27 16.59 -13.16
C GLU A 197 31.78 15.19 -13.51
N GLY A 198 32.24 15.05 -14.75
CA GLY A 198 33.26 14.08 -15.15
C GLY A 198 32.85 12.60 -15.16
N GLN A 199 32.09 12.16 -16.16
CA GLN A 199 32.21 10.80 -16.67
C GLN A 199 32.24 10.79 -18.20
N GLY A 200 33.47 10.78 -18.72
CA GLY A 200 33.75 10.34 -20.07
C GLY A 200 33.51 8.83 -20.16
N ASN A 201 32.47 8.44 -20.87
CA ASN A 201 32.43 7.36 -21.85
C ASN A 201 30.98 7.20 -22.34
N GLN A 202 30.75 7.62 -23.59
CA GLN A 202 29.72 7.03 -24.46
C GLN A 202 30.13 5.56 -24.65
N GLU A 203 29.26 4.56 -24.57
CA GLU A 203 28.20 4.25 -25.53
C GLU A 203 27.23 3.24 -24.88
N ASP A 204 26.03 3.67 -24.50
CA ASP A 204 24.78 2.88 -24.59
C ASP A 204 23.54 3.70 -24.18
N LYS A 205 23.48 4.98 -24.59
CA LYS A 205 22.34 5.87 -24.31
C LYS A 205 21.25 5.72 -25.37
N SER A 206 20.67 4.53 -25.50
CA SER A 206 19.55 4.28 -26.44
C SER A 206 18.37 3.61 -25.73
N ALA A 207 17.67 4.36 -24.86
CA ALA A 207 16.27 4.11 -24.45
C ALA A 207 15.75 5.02 -23.32
N ALA A 208 16.62 5.70 -22.56
CA ALA A 208 16.21 6.45 -21.37
C ALA A 208 15.32 7.65 -21.73
N ILE A 209 14.16 7.78 -21.07
CA ILE A 209 13.28 8.94 -21.23
C ILE A 209 14.00 10.19 -20.69
N PRO A 210 13.99 11.34 -21.41
CA PRO A 210 14.50 12.62 -20.89
C PRO A 210 13.85 13.01 -19.57
N LEU A 211 14.61 13.61 -18.66
CA LEU A 211 14.17 13.92 -17.29
C LEU A 211 12.94 14.85 -17.27
N GLU A 212 12.86 15.80 -18.20
CA GLU A 212 11.73 16.71 -18.36
C GLU A 212 10.43 15.94 -18.67
N LYS A 213 10.52 14.93 -19.54
CA LYS A 213 9.39 14.05 -19.86
C LYS A 213 8.99 13.17 -18.67
N ARG A 214 9.93 12.84 -17.77
CA ARG A 214 9.64 12.08 -16.54
C ARG A 214 8.83 12.93 -15.56
N ILE A 215 9.30 14.15 -15.29
CA ILE A 215 8.62 15.13 -14.44
C ILE A 215 7.24 15.43 -15.01
N GLU A 216 7.15 15.66 -16.32
CA GLU A 216 5.88 15.88 -17.02
C GLU A 216 4.91 14.68 -16.85
N ASN A 217 5.39 13.45 -17.03
CA ASN A 217 4.57 12.25 -16.87
C ASN A 217 4.03 12.09 -15.44
N ILE A 218 4.86 12.27 -14.42
CA ILE A 218 4.43 12.18 -13.02
C ILE A 218 3.45 13.30 -12.68
N THR A 219 3.74 14.53 -13.15
CA THR A 219 2.86 15.69 -12.99
C THR A 219 1.50 15.46 -13.66
N ASN A 220 1.48 14.91 -14.87
CA ASN A 220 0.25 14.60 -15.61
C ASN A 220 -0.57 13.51 -14.90
N ARG A 221 0.09 12.50 -14.31
CA ARG A 221 -0.57 11.47 -13.50
C ARG A 221 -1.15 12.05 -12.20
N ARG A 222 -0.41 12.92 -11.50
CA ARG A 222 -0.91 13.67 -10.34
C ARG A 222 -2.16 14.48 -10.71
N LYS A 223 -2.10 15.26 -11.80
CA LYS A 223 -3.24 16.03 -12.32
C LYS A 223 -4.44 15.15 -12.67
N ALA A 224 -4.21 14.00 -13.32
CA ALA A 224 -5.28 13.06 -13.66
C ALA A 224 -5.94 12.45 -12.41
N LEU A 225 -5.14 12.17 -11.37
CA LEU A 225 -5.64 11.71 -10.08
C LEU A 225 -6.48 12.80 -9.40
N LEU A 226 -5.98 14.03 -9.32
CA LEU A 226 -6.70 15.19 -8.77
C LEU A 226 -8.03 15.43 -9.46
N ARG A 227 -8.08 15.35 -10.80
CA ARG A 227 -9.34 15.49 -11.55
C ARG A 227 -10.36 14.44 -11.16
N ARG A 228 -9.95 13.18 -10.97
CA ARG A 228 -10.85 12.10 -10.54
C ARG A 228 -11.33 12.31 -9.11
N LEU A 229 -10.43 12.75 -8.22
CA LEU A 229 -10.75 13.05 -6.83
C LEU A 229 -11.70 14.24 -6.70
N SER A 230 -11.53 15.30 -7.51
CA SER A 230 -12.41 16.48 -7.51
C SER A 230 -13.86 16.19 -7.95
N GLN A 231 -14.11 15.04 -8.60
CA GLN A 231 -15.46 14.60 -8.94
C GLN A 231 -16.21 14.03 -7.74
N ILE A 232 -15.53 13.73 -6.64
CA ILE A 232 -16.12 13.20 -5.41
C ILE A 232 -16.51 14.39 -4.52
N PRO A 233 -17.82 14.61 -4.25
CA PRO A 233 -18.31 15.80 -3.55
C PRO A 233 -17.64 16.06 -2.19
N LEU A 234 -17.40 14.99 -1.45
CA LEU A 234 -16.76 15.01 -0.13
C LEU A 234 -15.25 15.33 -0.18
N ILE A 235 -14.59 15.18 -1.34
CA ILE A 235 -13.17 15.52 -1.55
C ILE A 235 -13.01 16.93 -2.13
N LYS A 236 -14.10 17.58 -2.57
CA LYS A 236 -14.01 18.95 -3.12
C LYS A 236 -13.49 19.97 -2.11
N SER A 237 -13.79 19.80 -0.82
CA SER A 237 -13.26 20.64 0.26
C SER A 237 -11.77 20.41 0.54
N PHE A 238 -11.19 19.30 0.06
CA PHE A 238 -9.78 18.96 0.22
C PHE A 238 -8.88 19.45 -0.91
N VAL A 239 -9.45 19.67 -2.10
CA VAL A 239 -8.70 20.02 -3.32
C VAL A 239 -8.77 21.52 -3.62
N SER A 240 -9.70 22.25 -2.99
CA SER A 240 -9.82 23.71 -3.03
C SER A 240 -8.85 24.39 -2.08
#